data_AF-A0A6M0G8Y4-F1
#
_entry.id   AF-A0A6M0G8Y4-F1
#
_cell.length_a   1.000
_cell.length_b   1.000
_cell.length_c   1.000
_cell.angle_alpha   90.00
_cell.angle_beta   90.00
_cell.angle_gamma   90.00
#
_symmetry.space_group_name_H-M   'P 1'
#
loop_
_entity.id
_entity.type
_entity.pdbx_description
1 polymer ?
#
loop_
_entity_poly.entity_id
_entity_poly.type
_entity_poly.pdbx_seq_one_letter_code
_entity_poly.pdbx_strand_id
1 'polypeptide(L)'
;MTRFIHDQFAKDYLEKLLEPYGEVKAPRRVSGEVREIDVWFDPNFDTPPSNLGNLGLLGRMVQTPALIEPFRNAANADEICDCLLKLLEVRGELKREAKRNQLKLPRTKLPKLWILTPTASATLLGDLDAKVDKRWLPGVYFLAKTFRTVIVVLHQLPRTQET
;
A
#
# COMPACT_ATOMS: atom_id res chain seq x y z
N MET A 1 7.10 -22.60 -9.73
CA MET A 1 6.30 -23.14 -8.61
C MET A 1 6.58 -22.42 -7.28
N THR A 2 7.83 -22.15 -6.92
CA THR A 2 8.19 -21.42 -5.68
C THR A 2 7.86 -19.92 -5.66
N ARG A 3 7.78 -19.27 -6.84
CA ARG A 3 7.40 -17.85 -6.98
C ARG A 3 5.99 -17.57 -6.42
N PHE A 4 5.01 -18.41 -6.79
CA PHE A 4 3.63 -18.30 -6.29
C PHE A 4 3.52 -18.47 -4.77
N ILE A 5 4.33 -19.33 -4.16
CA ILE A 5 4.22 -19.65 -2.73
C ILE A 5 4.63 -18.46 -1.86
N HIS A 6 5.68 -17.73 -2.23
CA HIS A 6 6.13 -16.56 -1.47
C HIS A 6 5.22 -15.35 -1.64
N ASP A 7 4.78 -15.09 -2.87
CA ASP A 7 3.85 -13.99 -3.14
C ASP A 7 2.50 -14.24 -2.43
N GLN A 8 2.01 -15.49 -2.48
CA GLN A 8 0.80 -15.90 -1.75
C GLN A 8 0.99 -15.85 -0.22
N PHE A 9 2.14 -16.27 0.30
CA PHE A 9 2.41 -16.19 1.74
C PHE A 9 2.39 -14.75 2.25
N ALA A 10 3.05 -13.82 1.56
CA ALA A 10 3.08 -12.41 1.96
C ALA A 10 1.66 -11.82 2.00
N LYS A 11 0.85 -12.14 0.99
CA LYS A 11 -0.55 -11.77 0.92
C LYS A 11 -1.36 -12.35 2.07
N ASP A 12 -1.40 -13.67 2.21
CA ASP A 12 -2.18 -14.37 3.25
C ASP A 12 -1.78 -13.90 4.65
N TYR A 13 -0.48 -13.69 4.89
CA TYR A 13 0.03 -13.20 6.16
C TYR A 13 -0.44 -11.78 6.45
N LEU A 14 -0.34 -10.86 5.49
CA LEU A 14 -0.79 -9.48 5.65
C LEU A 14 -2.31 -9.40 5.84
N GLU A 15 -3.08 -10.17 5.08
CA GLU A 15 -4.54 -10.27 5.26
C GLU A 15 -4.87 -10.73 6.68
N LYS A 16 -4.31 -11.85 7.13
CA LYS A 16 -4.55 -12.40 8.48
C LYS A 16 -4.08 -11.48 9.60
N LEU A 17 -2.95 -10.80 9.42
CA LEU A 17 -2.41 -9.89 10.42
C LEU A 17 -3.28 -8.62 10.57
N LEU A 18 -3.89 -8.15 9.49
CA LEU A 18 -4.67 -6.91 9.46
C LEU A 18 -6.16 -7.11 9.79
N GLU A 19 -6.70 -8.32 9.65
CA GLU A 19 -8.10 -8.69 9.99
C GLU A 19 -8.60 -8.11 11.34
N PRO A 20 -7.82 -8.14 12.44
CA PRO A 20 -8.28 -7.58 13.72
C PRO A 20 -8.40 -6.05 13.75
N TYR A 21 -7.86 -5.34 12.75
CA TYR A 21 -7.64 -3.90 12.77
C TYR A 21 -8.53 -3.13 11.77
N GLY A 22 -9.27 -3.84 10.92
CA GLY A 22 -10.12 -3.24 9.89
C GLY A 22 -10.64 -4.28 8.92
N GLU A 23 -11.22 -3.82 7.81
CA GLU A 23 -11.71 -4.70 6.77
C GLU A 23 -10.61 -4.95 5.73
N VAL A 24 -10.18 -6.21 5.63
CA VAL A 24 -9.41 -6.68 4.48
C VAL A 24 -10.41 -7.03 3.38
N LYS A 25 -10.40 -6.26 2.29
CA LYS A 25 -11.32 -6.46 1.19
C LYS A 25 -10.78 -7.54 0.26
N ALA A 26 -11.69 -8.40 -0.20
CA ALA A 26 -11.37 -9.45 -1.17
C ALA A 26 -10.62 -8.87 -2.39
N PRO A 27 -9.75 -9.67 -3.04
CA PRO A 27 -8.99 -9.23 -4.20
C PRO A 27 -9.91 -8.59 -5.24
N ARG A 28 -9.77 -7.28 -5.44
CA ARG A 28 -10.61 -6.54 -6.37
C ARG A 28 -9.99 -6.62 -7.76
N ARG A 29 -10.72 -7.23 -8.70
CA ARG A 29 -10.37 -7.19 -10.11
C ARG A 29 -10.53 -5.77 -10.62
N VAL A 30 -9.47 -5.22 -11.18
CA VAL A 30 -9.52 -3.91 -11.80
C VAL A 30 -9.70 -4.07 -13.31
N SER A 31 -10.58 -3.27 -13.91
CA SER A 31 -10.97 -3.47 -15.31
C SER A 31 -9.89 -3.00 -16.28
N GLY A 32 -9.18 -3.92 -16.92
CA GLY A 32 -8.24 -3.61 -18.01
C GLY A 32 -7.29 -4.77 -18.31
N GLU A 33 -6.85 -5.47 -17.27
CA GLU A 33 -6.11 -6.73 -17.31
C GLU A 33 -6.44 -7.51 -16.03
N VAL A 34 -6.22 -8.82 -15.98
CA VAL A 34 -6.42 -9.65 -14.77
C VAL A 34 -5.35 -9.31 -13.73
N ARG A 35 -5.40 -8.09 -13.19
CA ARG A 35 -4.50 -7.57 -12.18
C ARG A 35 -5.29 -7.45 -10.89
N GLU A 36 -4.93 -8.27 -9.91
CA GLU A 36 -5.51 -8.20 -8.58
C GLU A 36 -4.66 -7.24 -7.73
N ILE A 37 -5.33 -6.49 -6.86
CA ILE A 37 -4.65 -5.82 -5.76
C ILE A 37 -4.30 -6.90 -4.75
N ASP A 38 -3.05 -6.94 -4.32
CA ASP A 38 -2.59 -8.00 -3.44
C ASP A 38 -3.27 -7.92 -2.08
N VAL A 39 -3.25 -6.75 -1.44
CA VAL A 39 -3.99 -6.50 -0.20
C VAL A 39 -4.67 -5.13 -0.26
N TRP A 40 -6.00 -5.12 -0.11
CA TRP A 40 -6.77 -3.91 0.14
C TRP A 40 -7.21 -3.90 1.60
N PHE A 41 -6.75 -2.90 2.35
CA PHE A 41 -7.18 -2.68 3.73
C PHE A 41 -7.98 -1.38 3.88
N ASP A 42 -9.09 -1.44 4.60
CA ASP A 42 -9.90 -0.29 5.00
C ASP A 42 -9.98 -0.23 6.54
N PRO A 43 -9.33 0.76 7.19
CA PRO A 43 -9.36 0.84 8.64
C PRO A 43 -10.77 1.16 9.16
N ASN A 44 -11.14 0.60 10.30
CA ASN A 44 -12.34 1.05 10.99
C ASN A 44 -12.12 2.45 11.56
N PHE A 45 -12.83 3.44 11.01
CA PHE A 45 -12.72 4.84 11.41
C PHE A 45 -13.52 5.17 12.67
N ASP A 46 -14.59 4.41 12.94
CA ASP A 46 -15.52 4.68 14.04
C ASP A 46 -14.97 4.09 15.36
N THR A 47 -14.21 3.01 15.26
CA THR A 47 -13.48 2.39 16.37
C THR A 47 -12.03 2.14 15.95
N PRO A 48 -11.16 3.16 15.96
CA PRO A 48 -9.75 2.96 15.65
C PRO A 48 -9.18 1.93 16.62
N PRO A 49 -8.57 0.82 16.13
CA PRO A 49 -8.02 -0.19 17.01
C PRO A 49 -6.93 0.45 17.88
N SER A 50 -7.12 0.43 19.21
CA SER A 50 -6.18 1.01 20.19
C SER A 50 -4.78 0.38 20.14
N ASN A 51 -4.66 -0.76 19.47
CA ASN A 51 -3.46 -1.58 19.32
C ASN A 51 -2.77 -1.45 17.96
N LEU A 52 -3.20 -0.56 17.03
CA LEU A 52 -2.47 -0.33 15.77
C LEU A 52 -1.00 0.05 16.00
N GLY A 53 -0.70 0.69 17.14
CA GLY A 53 0.68 0.99 17.56
C GLY A 53 1.55 -0.26 17.71
N ASN A 54 0.98 -1.42 18.04
CA ASN A 54 1.71 -2.67 18.22
C ASN A 54 2.20 -3.27 16.89
N LEU A 55 1.71 -2.78 15.75
CA LEU A 55 2.14 -3.18 14.42
C LEU A 55 3.29 -2.31 13.87
N GLY A 56 3.79 -1.38 14.68
CA GLY A 56 4.86 -0.44 14.31
C GLY A 56 4.65 0.26 12.96
N LEU A 57 5.60 0.08 12.03
CA LEU A 57 5.54 0.69 10.71
C LEU A 57 4.28 0.29 9.94
N LEU A 58 3.88 -0.99 10.00
CA LEU A 58 2.67 -1.47 9.32
C LEU A 58 1.43 -0.78 9.87
N GLY A 59 1.34 -0.60 11.19
CA GLY A 59 0.26 0.16 11.83
C GLY A 59 0.19 1.61 11.37
N ARG A 60 1.34 2.25 11.15
CA ARG A 60 1.41 3.60 10.57
C ARG A 60 0.97 3.65 9.10
N MET A 61 1.20 2.59 8.33
CA MET A 61 0.83 2.53 6.91
C MET A 61 -0.67 2.52 6.70
N VAL A 62 -1.39 1.84 7.61
CA VAL A 62 -2.81 1.51 7.46
C VAL A 62 -3.76 2.44 8.21
N GLN A 63 -3.29 3.62 8.65
CA GLN A 63 -4.14 4.63 9.30
C GLN A 63 -5.20 5.24 8.35
N THR A 64 -5.05 5.05 7.06
CA THR A 64 -6.04 5.36 6.02
C THR A 64 -6.19 4.11 5.14
N PRO A 65 -7.23 4.02 4.28
CA PRO A 65 -7.35 2.91 3.36
C PRO A 65 -6.04 2.72 2.61
N ALA A 66 -5.61 1.48 2.46
CA ALA A 66 -4.28 1.14 2.00
C ALA A 66 -4.38 0.05 0.95
N LEU A 67 -3.69 0.25 -0.17
CA LEU A 67 -3.37 -0.82 -1.11
C LEU A 67 -1.91 -1.21 -0.81
N ILE A 68 -1.67 -2.46 -0.48
CA ILE A 68 -0.33 -2.97 -0.13
C ILE A 68 0.07 -3.99 -1.18
N GLU A 69 1.21 -3.75 -1.82
CA GLU A 69 1.75 -4.54 -2.93
C GLU A 69 3.16 -5.02 -2.52
N PRO A 70 3.27 -6.22 -1.92
CA PRO A 70 4.55 -6.80 -1.55
C PRO A 70 5.26 -7.47 -2.73
N PHE A 71 6.52 -7.11 -2.93
CA PHE A 71 7.39 -7.70 -3.94
C PHE A 71 8.40 -8.65 -3.31
N ARG A 72 8.54 -9.84 -3.90
CA ARG A 72 9.62 -10.78 -3.55
C ARG A 72 11.00 -10.34 -4.05
N ASN A 73 11.05 -9.69 -5.21
CA ASN A 73 12.27 -9.18 -5.83
C ASN A 73 12.25 -7.65 -5.87
N ALA A 74 13.39 -7.04 -6.22
CA ALA A 74 13.43 -5.60 -6.48
C ALA A 74 12.37 -5.22 -7.52
N ALA A 75 11.48 -4.29 -7.15
CA ALA A 75 10.45 -3.81 -8.06
C ALA A 75 11.09 -2.93 -9.13
N ASN A 76 10.69 -3.08 -10.38
CA ASN A 76 11.13 -2.22 -11.47
C ASN A 76 10.14 -1.07 -11.73
N ALA A 77 10.49 -0.15 -12.62
CA ALA A 77 9.68 1.02 -12.92
C ALA A 77 8.30 0.67 -13.51
N ASP A 78 8.23 -0.34 -14.39
CA ASP A 78 6.97 -0.78 -15.00
C ASP A 78 6.06 -1.41 -13.95
N GLU A 79 6.60 -2.25 -13.06
CA GLU A 79 5.84 -2.84 -11.94
C GLU A 79 5.30 -1.76 -10.98
N ILE A 80 6.07 -0.71 -10.72
CA ILE A 80 5.62 0.44 -9.90
C ILE A 80 4.50 1.21 -10.62
N CYS A 81 4.64 1.43 -11.93
CA CYS A 81 3.61 2.05 -12.77
C CYS A 81 2.32 1.19 -12.80
N ASP A 82 2.45 -0.12 -12.83
CA ASP A 82 1.33 -1.05 -12.76
C ASP A 82 0.59 -0.93 -11.42
N CYS A 83 1.30 -0.86 -10.30
CA CYS A 83 0.68 -0.60 -8.99
C CYS A 83 -0.01 0.79 -8.96
N LEU A 84 0.60 1.81 -9.56
CA LEU A 84 0.00 3.14 -9.68
C LEU A 84 -1.31 3.10 -10.49
N LEU A 85 -1.35 2.35 -11.58
CA LEU A 85 -2.56 2.15 -12.38
C LEU A 85 -3.68 1.57 -11.51
N LYS A 86 -3.41 0.48 -10.76
CA LYS A 86 -4.37 -0.12 -9.82
C LYS A 86 -4.95 0.93 -8.86
N LEU A 87 -4.09 1.76 -8.26
CA LEU A 87 -4.53 2.83 -7.35
C LEU A 87 -5.42 3.86 -8.05
N LEU A 88 -5.05 4.30 -9.25
CA LEU A 88 -5.79 5.32 -9.99
C LEU A 88 -7.17 4.82 -10.42
N GLU A 89 -7.28 3.57 -10.82
CA GLU A 89 -8.54 2.93 -11.16
C GLU A 89 -9.47 2.84 -9.95
N VAL A 90 -8.96 2.36 -8.80
CA VAL A 90 -9.71 2.33 -7.53
C VAL A 90 -10.20 3.73 -7.13
N ARG A 91 -9.33 4.74 -7.24
CA ARG A 91 -9.71 6.13 -6.97
C ARG A 91 -10.80 6.62 -7.92
N GLY A 92 -10.75 6.23 -9.19
CA GLY A 92 -11.77 6.52 -10.18
C GLY A 92 -13.13 5.91 -9.81
N GLU A 93 -13.13 4.66 -9.36
CA GLU A 93 -14.32 3.96 -8.90
C GLU A 93 -14.96 4.60 -7.68
N LEU A 94 -14.17 4.87 -6.63
CA LEU A 94 -14.64 5.54 -5.42
C LEU A 94 -15.25 6.91 -5.72
N LYS A 95 -14.64 7.69 -6.64
CA LYS A 95 -15.19 8.97 -7.07
C LYS A 95 -16.52 8.81 -7.80
N ARG A 96 -16.64 7.82 -8.70
CA ARG A 96 -17.89 7.53 -9.42
C ARG A 96 -19.00 7.11 -8.46
N GLU A 97 -18.67 6.27 -7.49
CA GLU A 97 -19.60 5.83 -6.45
C GLU A 97 -20.07 6.97 -5.57
N ALA A 98 -19.15 7.78 -5.03
CA ALA A 98 -19.48 8.96 -4.25
C ALA A 98 -20.37 9.93 -5.03
N LYS A 99 -20.08 10.14 -6.33
CA LYS A 99 -20.91 10.97 -7.21
C LYS A 99 -22.33 10.40 -7.38
N ARG A 100 -22.47 9.09 -7.63
CA ARG A 100 -23.78 8.43 -7.77
C ARG A 100 -24.61 8.55 -6.49
N ASN A 101 -23.97 8.42 -5.33
CA ASN A 101 -24.62 8.47 -4.03
C ASN A 101 -24.71 9.89 -3.45
N GLN A 102 -24.29 10.93 -4.20
CA GLN A 102 -24.24 12.33 -3.75
C GLN A 102 -23.47 12.56 -2.44
N LEU A 103 -22.45 11.73 -2.20
CA LEU A 103 -21.60 11.80 -1.01
C LEU A 103 -20.36 12.64 -1.29
N LYS A 104 -19.88 13.35 -0.26
CA LYS A 104 -18.53 13.95 -0.28
C LYS A 104 -17.49 12.86 -0.05
N LEU A 105 -16.47 12.81 -0.90
CA LEU A 105 -15.34 11.89 -0.75
C LEU A 105 -14.10 12.64 -0.23
N PRO A 106 -13.86 12.67 1.10
CA PRO A 106 -12.69 13.33 1.66
C PRO A 106 -11.42 12.56 1.33
N ARG A 107 -10.28 13.28 1.29
CA ARG A 107 -8.96 12.70 0.97
C ARG A 107 -8.52 11.60 1.94
N THR A 108 -9.05 11.58 3.17
CA THR A 108 -8.81 10.54 4.18
C THR A 108 -9.46 9.20 3.86
N LYS A 109 -10.54 9.20 3.05
CA LYS A 109 -11.22 7.99 2.56
C LYS A 109 -10.64 7.47 1.23
N LEU A 110 -9.69 8.19 0.63
CA LEU A 110 -8.97 7.69 -0.55
C LEU A 110 -7.84 6.77 -0.13
N PRO A 111 -7.61 5.66 -0.84
CA PRO A 111 -6.53 4.77 -0.52
C PRO A 111 -5.16 5.42 -0.75
N LYS A 112 -4.17 4.93 -0.02
CA LYS A 112 -2.74 5.18 -0.25
C LYS A 112 -2.09 3.86 -0.68
N LEU A 113 -1.27 3.91 -1.72
CA LEU A 113 -0.53 2.76 -2.20
C LEU A 113 0.80 2.64 -1.45
N TRP A 114 1.09 1.44 -1.00
CA TRP A 114 2.31 1.04 -0.32
C TRP A 114 2.96 -0.10 -1.10
N ILE A 115 4.11 0.18 -1.71
CA ILE A 115 4.90 -0.80 -2.45
C ILE A 115 6.03 -1.27 -1.55
N LEU A 116 6.04 -2.56 -1.19
CA LEU A 116 7.05 -3.13 -0.29
C LEU A 116 8.03 -3.89 -1.15
N THR A 117 9.24 -3.36 -1.33
CA THR A 117 10.26 -3.98 -2.18
C THR A 117 11.52 -4.30 -1.39
N PRO A 118 12.20 -5.44 -1.61
CA PRO A 118 13.38 -5.80 -0.84
C PRO A 118 14.50 -4.76 -0.97
N THR A 119 14.71 -4.29 -2.20
CA THR A 119 15.76 -3.33 -2.57
C THR A 119 15.28 -2.40 -3.67
N ALA A 120 15.77 -1.16 -3.70
CA ALA A 120 15.59 -0.23 -4.80
C ALA A 120 16.92 0.50 -5.07
N SER A 121 17.24 0.73 -6.34
CA SER A 121 18.44 1.48 -6.72
C SER A 121 18.23 2.99 -6.54
N ALA A 122 19.31 3.73 -6.31
CA ALA A 122 19.25 5.19 -6.25
C ALA A 122 18.73 5.80 -7.56
N THR A 123 19.09 5.19 -8.70
CA THR A 123 18.58 5.59 -10.03
C THR A 123 17.06 5.45 -10.11
N LEU A 124 16.51 4.28 -9.76
CA LEU A 124 15.06 4.05 -9.77
C LEU A 124 14.31 5.05 -8.88
N LEU A 125 14.82 5.27 -7.66
CA LEU A 125 14.21 6.23 -6.73
C LEU A 125 14.31 7.68 -7.25
N GLY A 126 15.42 8.01 -7.93
CA GLY A 126 15.63 9.30 -8.58
C GLY A 126 14.69 9.55 -9.76
N ASP A 127 14.54 8.55 -10.63
CA ASP A 127 13.65 8.62 -11.81
C ASP A 127 12.18 8.82 -11.42
N LEU A 128 11.79 8.30 -10.25
CA LEU A 128 10.45 8.46 -9.66
C LEU A 128 10.29 9.77 -8.84
N ASP A 129 11.34 10.58 -8.73
CA ASP A 129 11.44 11.73 -7.81
C ASP A 129 10.96 11.38 -6.38
N ALA A 130 11.33 10.18 -5.90
CA ALA A 130 10.88 9.62 -4.64
C ALA A 130 11.68 10.21 -3.46
N LYS A 131 11.00 10.87 -2.52
CA LYS A 131 11.62 11.69 -1.48
C LYS A 131 11.45 11.09 -0.10
N VAL A 132 12.50 11.18 0.71
CA VAL A 132 12.43 10.87 2.14
C VAL A 132 11.63 11.95 2.89
N ASP A 133 10.90 11.54 3.92
CA ASP A 133 10.25 12.43 4.87
C ASP A 133 10.87 12.20 6.25
N LYS A 134 11.39 13.25 6.89
CA LYS A 134 12.06 13.17 8.20
C LYS A 134 11.18 12.61 9.32
N ARG A 135 9.85 12.58 9.13
CA ARG A 135 8.90 11.99 10.09
C ARG A 135 8.78 10.48 9.97
N TRP A 136 9.39 9.88 8.94
CA TRP A 136 9.37 8.46 8.64
C TRP A 136 10.76 7.85 8.79
N LEU A 137 10.77 6.52 8.89
CA LEU A 137 11.99 5.73 9.05
C LEU A 137 12.83 5.74 7.75
N PRO A 138 14.15 5.48 7.83
CA PRO A 138 14.95 5.15 6.67
C PRO A 138 14.29 4.05 5.84
N GLY A 139 14.45 4.08 4.51
CA GLY A 139 13.80 3.13 3.61
C GLY A 139 12.37 3.48 3.20
N VAL A 140 11.76 4.55 3.74
CA VAL A 140 10.41 4.99 3.34
C VAL A 140 10.49 6.21 2.42
N TYR A 141 10.10 6.02 1.15
CA TYR A 141 10.18 7.03 0.10
C TYR A 141 8.80 7.40 -0.43
N PHE A 142 8.52 8.69 -0.54
CA PHE A 142 7.24 9.23 -0.98
C PHE A 142 7.35 9.78 -2.39
N LEU A 143 6.42 9.36 -3.25
CA LEU A 143 6.18 10.04 -4.52
C LEU A 143 5.41 11.35 -4.26
N ALA A 144 5.20 12.16 -5.31
CA ALA A 144 4.41 13.38 -5.22
C ALA A 144 3.05 13.14 -4.53
N LYS A 145 2.65 14.05 -3.64
CA LYS A 145 1.48 13.91 -2.73
C LYS A 145 0.16 13.61 -3.44
N THR A 146 0.05 13.98 -4.73
CA THR A 146 -1.11 13.73 -5.59
C THR A 146 -1.26 12.24 -5.93
N PHE A 147 -0.14 11.52 -6.09
CA PHE A 147 -0.14 10.09 -6.40
C PHE A 147 -0.57 9.26 -5.19
N ARG A 148 -0.30 9.70 -3.96
CA ARG A 148 -0.58 8.95 -2.73
C ARG A 148 0.11 7.58 -2.73
N THR A 149 1.38 7.57 -3.12
CA THR A 149 2.19 6.36 -3.26
C THR A 149 3.44 6.46 -2.42
N VAL A 150 3.79 5.36 -1.77
CA VAL A 150 4.98 5.23 -0.93
C VAL A 150 5.68 3.94 -1.29
N ILE A 151 7.00 4.01 -1.42
CA ILE A 151 7.88 2.85 -1.64
C ILE A 151 8.60 2.59 -0.32
N VAL A 152 8.47 1.37 0.19
CA VAL A 152 9.14 0.87 1.38
C VAL A 152 10.22 -0.10 0.93
N VAL A 153 11.48 0.32 1.10
CA VAL A 153 12.67 -0.45 0.74
C VAL A 153 13.13 -1.24 1.96
N LEU A 154 12.75 -2.52 2.01
CA LEU A 154 12.80 -3.33 3.23
C LEU A 154 14.21 -3.47 3.81
N HIS A 155 15.25 -3.66 2.99
CA HIS A 155 16.62 -3.81 3.51
C HIS A 155 17.18 -2.53 4.15
N GLN A 156 16.55 -1.38 3.94
CA GLN A 156 16.95 -0.09 4.52
C GLN A 156 16.20 0.24 5.81
N LEU A 157 15.16 -0.53 6.14
CA LEU A 157 14.46 -0.36 7.41
C LEU A 157 15.43 -0.71 8.56
N PRO A 158 15.37 0.01 9.70
CA PRO A 158 16.02 -0.41 10.92
C PRO A 158 15.60 -1.84 11.29
N ARG A 159 16.46 -2.61 11.95
CA ARG A 159 16.07 -3.94 12.47
C ARG A 159 15.60 -3.80 13.91
N THR A 160 14.30 -3.57 14.10
CA THR A 160 13.66 -3.39 15.40
C THR A 160 12.36 -4.18 15.47
N GLN A 161 11.70 -4.27 16.62
CA GLN A 161 10.38 -4.92 16.70
C GLN A 161 9.30 -4.18 15.88
N GLU A 162 9.52 -2.90 15.58
CA GLU A 162 8.59 -2.02 14.87
C GLU A 162 8.66 -2.17 13.33
N THR A 163 9.58 -2.99 12.81
CA THR A 163 10.03 -2.98 11.40
C THR A 163 10.53 -4.32 10.92
#